data_AF-A0AAU6L235-F1
#
_entry.id   AF-A0AAU6L235-F1
#
_cell.length_a   1.000
_cell.length_b   1.000
_cell.length_c   1.000
_cell.angle_alpha   90.00
_cell.angle_beta   90.00
_cell.angle_gamma   90.00
#
_symmetry.space_group_name_H-M   'P 1'
#
loop_
_entity.id
_entity.type
_entity.pdbx_description
1 polymer ?
#
loop_
_entity_poly.entity_id
_entity_poly.type
_entity_poly.pdbx_seq_one_letter_code
_entity_poly.pdbx_strand_id
1 'polypeptide(L)'
;MDVKPCDGWVHNLSEQTLCFTGKVLMDGEWVIRKDCEEMIQQFGANSKPDFSRKITVVVHGDLASQLVTDSHREYSKKLVLAAREREQGHHVCVVDGNGFVDLIDGNPAPCRELQRAQGADGGVFVLARSGDGILGGPLHRRKVGQHGTGALSLDLDHLDRGTRAHEATIAALIEHLAYQQVEVRGHARNAPRFDAGWSRGDDIFIAEVKSLTGASEDQQIRLGIGQVLDYTHQLQLGRTDIRVCPVLALEKRPTEPRWTSLTEANGILLTWAPVFAGC
;
A
#
# COMPACT_ATOMS: atom_id res chain seq x y z
N MET A 1 -11.62 -23.56 -14.29
CA MET A 1 -10.44 -22.75 -13.93
C MET A 1 -10.44 -22.71 -12.43
N ASP A 2 -9.42 -23.29 -11.81
CA ASP A 2 -9.26 -23.18 -10.36
C ASP A 2 -9.05 -21.71 -10.01
N VAL A 3 -9.96 -21.15 -9.23
CA VAL A 3 -9.87 -19.78 -8.74
C VAL A 3 -8.67 -19.75 -7.80
N LYS A 4 -7.59 -19.05 -8.18
CA LYS A 4 -6.48 -18.80 -7.26
C LYS A 4 -7.05 -18.11 -6.01
N PRO A 5 -6.74 -18.61 -4.79
CA PRO A 5 -7.15 -17.92 -3.58
C PRO A 5 -6.56 -16.51 -3.59
N CYS A 6 -7.40 -15.49 -3.37
CA CYS A 6 -6.94 -14.12 -3.21
C CYS A 6 -6.25 -13.99 -1.86
N ASP A 7 -5.02 -13.48 -1.87
CA ASP A 7 -4.19 -13.18 -0.70
C ASP A 7 -4.50 -11.78 -0.12
N GLY A 8 -5.64 -11.20 -0.50
CA GLY A 8 -6.01 -9.82 -0.18
C GLY A 8 -5.55 -8.79 -1.22
N TRP A 9 -4.88 -9.22 -2.30
CA TRP A 9 -4.37 -8.32 -3.33
C TRP A 9 -4.73 -8.79 -4.76
N VAL A 10 -4.79 -7.82 -5.66
CA VAL A 10 -4.76 -8.02 -7.11
C VAL A 10 -3.38 -7.55 -7.56
N HIS A 11 -2.52 -8.47 -7.99
CA HIS A 11 -1.13 -8.15 -8.30
C HIS A 11 -0.93 -7.57 -9.71
N ASN A 12 -1.81 -7.91 -10.65
CA ASN A 12 -1.79 -7.41 -12.02
C ASN A 12 -3.12 -7.72 -12.74
N LEU A 13 -3.28 -7.15 -13.93
CA LEU A 13 -4.47 -7.30 -14.78
C LEU A 13 -4.39 -8.47 -15.76
N SER A 14 -3.24 -9.13 -15.89
CA SER A 14 -3.05 -10.20 -16.86
C SER A 14 -4.03 -11.34 -16.60
N GLU A 15 -4.73 -11.79 -17.65
CA GLU A 15 -5.73 -12.86 -17.60
C GLU A 15 -6.96 -12.57 -16.71
N GLN A 16 -7.09 -11.33 -16.21
CA GLN A 16 -8.26 -10.94 -15.43
C GLN A 16 -9.45 -10.63 -16.34
N THR A 17 -10.66 -10.87 -15.83
CA THR A 17 -11.90 -10.40 -16.47
C THR A 17 -12.57 -9.39 -15.55
N LEU A 18 -12.62 -8.14 -15.98
CA LEU A 18 -13.08 -7.01 -15.19
C LEU A 18 -14.54 -6.67 -15.46
N CYS A 19 -15.21 -6.21 -14.41
CA CYS A 19 -16.49 -5.53 -14.52
C CYS A 19 -16.44 -4.19 -13.80
N PHE A 20 -16.84 -3.11 -14.47
CA PHE A 20 -16.87 -1.77 -13.90
C PHE A 20 -18.25 -1.45 -13.31
N THR A 21 -18.28 -0.84 -12.14
CA THR A 21 -19.50 -0.28 -11.53
C THR A 21 -19.48 1.23 -11.66
N GLY A 22 -20.00 1.74 -12.79
CA GLY A 22 -20.15 3.18 -13.02
C GLY A 22 -18.93 3.87 -13.58
N LYS A 23 -18.87 5.18 -13.35
CA LYS A 23 -17.71 5.98 -13.71
C LYS A 23 -16.59 5.67 -12.71
N VAL A 24 -15.36 5.63 -13.19
CA VAL A 24 -14.18 5.43 -12.34
C VAL A 24 -13.50 6.77 -12.20
N LEU A 25 -13.17 7.15 -10.96
CA LEU A 25 -12.37 8.33 -10.71
C LEU A 25 -10.90 7.91 -10.76
N MET A 26 -10.13 8.48 -11.68
CA MET A 26 -8.71 8.22 -11.88
C MET A 26 -7.97 9.55 -11.72
N ASP A 27 -7.10 9.65 -10.70
CA ASP A 27 -6.31 10.87 -10.41
C ASP A 27 -7.13 12.18 -10.37
N GLY A 28 -8.37 12.09 -9.86
CA GLY A 28 -9.28 13.24 -9.76
C GLY A 28 -10.14 13.51 -11.00
N GLU A 29 -9.96 12.74 -12.07
CA GLU A 29 -10.74 12.85 -13.31
C GLU A 29 -11.69 11.66 -13.46
N TRP A 30 -12.93 11.95 -13.89
CA TRP A 30 -13.91 10.90 -14.17
C TRP A 30 -13.64 10.29 -15.54
N VAL A 31 -13.15 9.07 -15.55
CA VAL A 31 -12.90 8.31 -16.77
C VAL A 31 -14.15 7.52 -17.13
N ILE A 32 -14.54 7.61 -18.41
CA ILE A 32 -15.67 6.85 -18.93
C ILE A 32 -15.27 5.40 -19.14
N ARG A 33 -16.26 4.52 -18.99
CA ARG A 33 -16.08 3.07 -19.05
C ARG A 33 -15.29 2.59 -20.28
N LYS A 34 -15.54 3.17 -21.44
CA LYS A 34 -14.89 2.77 -22.70
C LYS A 34 -13.37 2.93 -22.61
N ASP A 35 -12.90 4.03 -22.04
CA ASP A 35 -11.47 4.32 -21.93
C ASP A 35 -10.81 3.35 -20.93
N CYS A 36 -11.48 3.03 -19.81
CA CYS A 36 -11.01 1.99 -18.90
C CYS A 36 -10.91 0.62 -19.59
N GLU A 37 -11.84 0.28 -20.50
CA GLU A 37 -11.81 -0.98 -21.25
C GLU A 37 -10.65 -1.03 -22.24
N GLU A 38 -10.35 0.08 -22.91
CA GLU A 38 -9.18 0.21 -23.78
C GLU A 38 -7.86 0.08 -23.01
N MET A 39 -7.78 0.68 -21.81
CA MET A 39 -6.60 0.59 -20.94
C MET A 39 -6.30 -0.86 -20.55
N ILE A 40 -7.29 -1.62 -20.05
CA ILE A 40 -7.03 -2.96 -19.51
C ILE A 40 -6.70 -3.99 -20.61
N GLN A 41 -7.14 -3.75 -21.85
CA GLN A 41 -6.79 -4.59 -22.99
C GLN A 41 -5.30 -4.56 -23.29
N GLN A 42 -4.63 -3.42 -23.05
CA GLN A 42 -3.18 -3.30 -23.20
C GLN A 42 -2.41 -4.20 -22.22
N PHE A 43 -3.05 -4.59 -21.11
CA PHE A 43 -2.49 -5.49 -20.10
C PHE A 43 -3.01 -6.93 -20.22
N GLY A 44 -3.64 -7.28 -21.34
CA GLY A 44 -4.14 -8.64 -21.60
C GLY A 44 -5.36 -9.03 -20.77
N ALA A 45 -6.07 -8.05 -20.19
CA ALA A 45 -7.32 -8.27 -19.47
C ALA A 45 -8.53 -8.17 -20.39
N ASN A 46 -9.63 -8.78 -19.98
CA ASN A 46 -10.92 -8.69 -20.66
C ASN A 46 -11.89 -7.84 -19.85
N SER A 47 -12.79 -7.10 -20.49
CA SER A 47 -13.92 -6.44 -19.83
C SER A 47 -15.24 -7.15 -20.15
N LYS A 48 -16.21 -7.04 -19.23
CA LYS A 48 -17.60 -7.40 -19.52
C LYS A 48 -18.61 -6.36 -19.04
N PRO A 49 -19.66 -6.07 -19.82
CA PRO A 49 -20.75 -5.18 -19.44
C PRO A 49 -21.46 -5.65 -18.18
N ASP A 50 -21.80 -6.93 -18.17
CA ASP A 50 -22.61 -7.59 -17.16
C ASP A 50 -21.79 -8.48 -16.27
N PHE A 51 -22.25 -8.61 -15.03
CA PHE A 51 -21.64 -9.51 -14.07
C PHE A 51 -21.89 -10.97 -14.50
N SER A 52 -20.86 -11.80 -14.43
CA SER A 52 -20.96 -13.24 -14.71
C SER A 52 -19.91 -13.99 -13.90
N ARG A 53 -20.02 -15.31 -13.78
CA ARG A 53 -19.00 -16.16 -13.11
C ARG A 53 -17.60 -16.12 -13.75
N LYS A 54 -17.45 -15.50 -14.92
CA LYS A 54 -16.14 -15.27 -15.53
C LYS A 54 -15.44 -14.03 -14.96
N ILE A 55 -16.17 -13.14 -14.28
CA ILE A 55 -15.60 -11.94 -13.66
C ILE A 55 -14.70 -12.37 -12.51
N THR A 56 -13.46 -11.91 -12.55
CA THR A 56 -12.47 -12.13 -11.50
C THR A 56 -12.21 -10.87 -10.69
N VAL A 57 -12.44 -9.68 -11.28
CA VAL A 57 -12.25 -8.38 -10.63
C VAL A 57 -13.45 -7.47 -10.90
N VAL A 58 -13.97 -6.84 -9.86
CA VAL A 58 -14.95 -5.74 -9.94
C VAL A 58 -14.25 -4.45 -9.57
N VAL A 59 -14.24 -3.50 -10.50
CA VAL A 59 -13.76 -2.15 -10.25
C VAL A 59 -14.96 -1.29 -9.89
N HIS A 60 -14.97 -0.72 -8.69
CA HIS A 60 -16.00 0.22 -8.29
C HIS A 60 -15.49 1.67 -8.31
N GLY A 61 -16.39 2.59 -8.68
CA GLY A 61 -16.13 4.03 -8.55
C GLY A 61 -16.08 4.47 -7.08
N ASP A 62 -16.01 5.78 -6.84
CA ASP A 62 -15.92 6.35 -5.48
C ASP A 62 -17.18 6.09 -4.64
N LEU A 63 -17.22 4.92 -4.01
CA LEU A 63 -18.29 4.40 -3.16
C LEU A 63 -17.75 3.96 -1.79
N ALA A 64 -16.51 4.32 -1.46
CA ALA A 64 -15.92 3.97 -0.16
C ALA A 64 -16.79 4.54 0.96
N SER A 65 -17.22 3.69 1.90
CA SER A 65 -18.12 4.07 3.01
C SER A 65 -19.52 4.57 2.60
N GLN A 66 -19.92 4.44 1.34
CA GLN A 66 -21.27 4.80 0.90
C GLN A 66 -22.22 3.62 1.01
N LEU A 67 -23.39 3.84 1.62
CA LEU A 67 -24.48 2.87 1.61
C LEU A 67 -25.06 2.80 0.19
N VAL A 68 -24.83 1.68 -0.47
CA VAL A 68 -25.38 1.43 -1.79
C VAL A 68 -26.74 0.74 -1.62
N THR A 69 -27.78 1.52 -1.28
CA THR A 69 -29.17 1.04 -1.04
C THR A 69 -30.03 0.97 -2.29
N ASP A 70 -29.63 1.60 -3.39
CA ASP A 70 -30.54 1.79 -4.52
C ASP A 70 -30.46 0.63 -5.52
N SER A 71 -31.43 -0.29 -5.45
CA SER A 71 -31.62 -1.40 -6.38
C SER A 71 -31.98 -0.94 -7.80
N HIS A 72 -32.26 0.35 -8.04
CA HIS A 72 -32.47 0.92 -9.37
C HIS A 72 -31.18 1.37 -10.06
N ARG A 73 -30.06 1.56 -9.34
CA ARG A 73 -28.76 1.85 -9.95
C ARG A 73 -27.98 0.56 -10.18
N GLU A 74 -27.54 0.32 -11.42
CA GLU A 74 -26.78 -0.90 -11.81
C GLU A 74 -25.49 -1.11 -10.99
N TYR A 75 -24.97 -0.05 -10.34
CA TYR A 75 -23.77 -0.06 -9.50
C TYR A 75 -23.90 -1.00 -8.30
N SER A 76 -25.04 -0.92 -7.62
CA SER A 76 -25.41 -1.73 -6.44
C SER A 76 -25.46 -3.21 -6.75
N LYS A 77 -25.98 -3.57 -7.93
CA LYS A 77 -26.20 -4.96 -8.32
C LYS A 77 -24.89 -5.72 -8.49
N LYS A 78 -23.87 -5.10 -9.07
CA LYS A 78 -22.57 -5.77 -9.33
C LYS A 78 -21.81 -6.08 -8.05
N LEU A 79 -21.81 -5.18 -7.07
CA LEU A 79 -21.19 -5.41 -5.76
C LEU A 79 -21.97 -6.47 -4.95
N VAL A 80 -23.30 -6.42 -4.98
CA VAL A 80 -24.14 -7.45 -4.35
C VAL A 80 -23.88 -8.84 -4.96
N LEU A 81 -23.75 -8.92 -6.30
CA LEU A 81 -23.42 -10.17 -6.98
C LEU A 81 -22.00 -10.66 -6.64
N ALA A 82 -21.01 -9.75 -6.54
CA ALA A 82 -19.66 -10.09 -6.10
C ALA A 82 -19.65 -10.67 -4.68
N ALA A 83 -20.37 -10.05 -3.73
CA ALA A 83 -20.51 -10.55 -2.37
C ALA A 83 -21.15 -11.95 -2.36
N ARG A 84 -22.21 -12.16 -3.16
CA ARG A 84 -22.89 -13.45 -3.27
C ARG A 84 -21.99 -14.55 -3.84
N GLU A 85 -21.18 -14.26 -4.85
CA GLU A 85 -20.21 -15.24 -5.38
C GLU A 85 -19.14 -15.59 -4.34
N ARG A 86 -18.63 -14.60 -3.57
CA ARG A 86 -17.69 -14.86 -2.47
C ARG A 86 -18.27 -15.82 -1.43
N GLU A 87 -19.53 -15.64 -1.05
CA GLU A 87 -20.24 -16.53 -0.11
C GLU A 87 -20.44 -17.95 -0.66
N GLN A 88 -20.51 -18.11 -1.98
CA GLN A 88 -20.61 -19.40 -2.66
C GLN A 88 -19.26 -20.08 -2.89
N GLY A 89 -18.16 -19.50 -2.38
CA GLY A 89 -16.80 -20.01 -2.54
C GLY A 89 -16.11 -19.56 -3.82
N HIS A 90 -16.74 -18.72 -4.64
CA HIS A 90 -16.11 -18.13 -5.83
C HIS A 90 -15.62 -16.73 -5.49
N HIS A 91 -14.34 -16.61 -5.16
CA HIS A 91 -13.78 -15.31 -4.83
C HIS A 91 -13.75 -14.40 -6.07
N VAL A 92 -14.36 -13.21 -5.94
CA VAL A 92 -14.28 -12.11 -6.91
C VAL A 92 -13.58 -10.94 -6.23
N CYS A 93 -12.45 -10.50 -6.79
CA CYS A 93 -11.72 -9.37 -6.24
C CYS A 93 -12.51 -8.08 -6.45
N VAL A 94 -12.42 -7.14 -5.51
CA VAL A 94 -13.08 -5.84 -5.60
C VAL A 94 -12.01 -4.79 -5.39
N VAL A 95 -11.89 -3.83 -6.30
CA VAL A 95 -10.92 -2.73 -6.20
C VAL A 95 -11.64 -1.40 -6.44
N ASP A 96 -11.16 -0.34 -5.80
CA ASP A 96 -11.67 1.02 -6.02
C ASP A 96 -10.97 1.68 -7.22
N GLY A 97 -11.33 2.93 -7.52
CA GLY A 97 -10.70 3.70 -8.59
C GLY A 97 -9.19 3.87 -8.42
N ASN A 98 -8.71 4.12 -7.18
CA ASN A 98 -7.28 4.23 -6.90
C ASN A 98 -6.55 2.91 -7.11
N GLY A 99 -7.11 1.80 -6.64
CA GLY A 99 -6.57 0.46 -6.88
C GLY A 99 -6.57 0.11 -8.37
N PHE A 100 -7.57 0.54 -9.13
CA PHE A 100 -7.57 0.37 -10.58
C PHE A 100 -6.42 1.12 -11.25
N VAL A 101 -6.20 2.37 -10.85
CA VAL A 101 -5.09 3.21 -11.32
C VAL A 101 -3.74 2.58 -10.94
N ASP A 102 -3.60 2.04 -9.72
CA ASP A 102 -2.41 1.30 -9.29
C ASP A 102 -2.13 0.08 -10.17
N LEU A 103 -3.16 -0.68 -10.54
CA LEU A 103 -3.04 -1.83 -11.43
C LEU A 103 -2.58 -1.43 -12.84
N ILE A 104 -3.04 -0.29 -13.36
CA ILE A 104 -2.61 0.25 -14.66
C ILE A 104 -1.12 0.64 -14.62
N ASP A 105 -0.63 1.15 -13.49
CA ASP A 105 0.78 1.48 -13.31
C ASP A 105 1.67 0.25 -12.97
N GLY A 106 1.07 -0.94 -12.91
CA GLY A 106 1.78 -2.18 -12.59
C GLY A 106 2.02 -2.39 -11.08
N ASN A 107 1.32 -1.65 -10.22
CA ASN A 107 1.35 -1.83 -8.78
C ASN A 107 0.19 -2.73 -8.29
N PRO A 108 0.39 -3.53 -7.23
CA PRO A 108 -0.69 -4.30 -6.64
C PRO A 108 -1.78 -3.42 -6.02
N ALA A 109 -3.05 -3.83 -6.18
CA ALA A 109 -4.20 -3.15 -5.59
C ALA A 109 -4.88 -3.98 -4.50
N PRO A 110 -5.35 -3.36 -3.41
CA PRO A 110 -5.99 -4.09 -2.32
C PRO A 110 -7.35 -4.64 -2.76
N CYS A 111 -7.58 -5.92 -2.51
CA CYS A 111 -8.90 -6.52 -2.62
C CYS A 111 -9.76 -6.05 -1.43
N ARG A 112 -10.78 -5.25 -1.73
CA ARG A 112 -11.66 -4.63 -0.75
C ARG A 112 -12.57 -5.66 -0.08
N GLU A 113 -12.76 -5.49 1.22
CA GLU A 113 -13.74 -6.24 2.00
C GLU A 113 -15.15 -5.70 1.75
N LEU A 114 -16.09 -6.63 1.69
CA LEU A 114 -17.50 -6.34 1.47
C LEU A 114 -18.29 -6.74 2.71
N GLN A 115 -19.09 -5.81 3.25
CA GLN A 115 -19.99 -6.07 4.38
C GLN A 115 -21.44 -5.93 3.95
N ARG A 116 -22.29 -6.91 4.24
CA ARG A 116 -23.74 -6.78 4.00
C ARG A 116 -24.37 -5.82 4.99
N ALA A 117 -25.26 -4.95 4.49
CA ALA A 117 -26.13 -4.14 5.33
C ALA A 117 -27.17 -5.03 6.02
N GLN A 118 -27.42 -4.76 7.31
CA GLN A 118 -28.52 -5.40 8.04
C GLN A 118 -29.85 -4.70 7.67
N GLY A 119 -30.65 -5.33 6.82
CA GLY A 119 -31.95 -4.79 6.38
C GLY A 119 -32.56 -5.57 5.20
N ALA A 120 -33.84 -5.33 4.91
CA ALA A 120 -34.59 -6.05 3.88
C ALA A 120 -34.06 -5.85 2.44
N ASP A 121 -33.33 -4.76 2.19
CA ASP A 121 -32.87 -4.38 0.84
C ASP A 121 -31.50 -4.97 0.42
N GLY A 122 -30.84 -5.75 1.29
CA GLY A 122 -29.68 -6.57 0.88
C GLY A 122 -28.47 -5.80 0.33
N GLY A 123 -28.29 -4.53 0.69
CA GLY A 123 -27.16 -3.70 0.26
C GLY A 123 -25.80 -4.21 0.74
N VAL A 124 -24.72 -3.76 0.08
CA VAL A 124 -23.33 -4.10 0.41
C VAL A 124 -22.51 -2.83 0.56
N PHE A 125 -21.72 -2.77 1.64
CA PHE A 125 -20.72 -1.75 1.90
C PHE A 125 -19.35 -2.22 1.41
N VAL A 126 -18.59 -1.31 0.81
CA VAL A 126 -17.15 -1.47 0.64
C VAL A 126 -16.47 -0.81 1.83
N LEU A 127 -15.74 -1.59 2.62
CA LEU A 127 -15.06 -1.07 3.81
C LEU A 127 -13.76 -0.35 3.42
N ALA A 128 -13.58 0.85 3.97
CA ALA A 128 -12.29 1.54 3.94
C ALA A 128 -11.27 0.73 4.77
N ARG A 129 -10.00 0.73 4.34
CA ARG A 129 -8.89 0.13 5.10
C ARG A 129 -8.09 1.24 5.78
N SER A 130 -7.60 0.96 6.99
CA SER A 130 -6.67 1.85 7.67
C SER A 130 -5.47 2.18 6.75
N GLY A 131 -5.20 3.47 6.60
CA GLY A 131 -4.11 3.96 5.75
C GLY A 131 -4.46 4.11 4.27
N ASP A 132 -5.73 4.00 3.86
CA ASP A 132 -6.15 4.23 2.47
C ASP A 132 -5.64 5.57 1.92
N GLY A 133 -4.89 5.55 0.82
CA GLY A 133 -4.27 6.75 0.22
C GLY A 133 -3.02 7.27 0.94
N ILE A 134 -2.56 6.60 2.00
CA ILE A 134 -1.24 6.81 2.63
C ILE A 134 -0.35 5.60 2.34
N LEU A 135 -0.84 4.41 2.66
CA LEU A 135 -0.17 3.13 2.46
C LEU A 135 -0.54 2.54 1.10
N GLY A 136 0.48 2.14 0.34
CA GLY A 136 0.36 1.55 -1.00
C GLY A 136 0.31 0.02 -0.98
N GLY A 137 0.91 -0.63 -1.98
CA GLY A 137 1.00 -2.08 -2.07
C GLY A 137 1.92 -2.72 -1.01
N PRO A 138 1.96 -4.06 -0.92
CA PRO A 138 2.87 -4.77 -0.02
C PRO A 138 4.32 -4.42 -0.30
N LEU A 139 5.09 -4.20 0.76
CA LEU A 139 6.52 -3.91 0.62
C LEU A 139 7.28 -5.24 0.41
N HIS A 140 7.93 -5.35 -0.74
CA HIS A 140 8.73 -6.52 -1.08
C HIS A 140 10.22 -6.21 -0.91
N ARG A 141 11.01 -7.21 -0.51
CA ARG A 141 12.47 -7.10 -0.49
C ARG A 141 12.98 -6.83 -1.89
N ARG A 142 13.74 -5.76 -2.09
CA ARG A 142 14.44 -5.54 -3.36
C ARG A 142 15.68 -6.43 -3.41
N LYS A 143 15.92 -7.06 -4.56
CA LYS A 143 17.22 -7.71 -4.84
C LYS A 143 18.19 -6.62 -5.29
N VAL A 144 19.23 -6.38 -4.49
CA VAL A 144 20.30 -5.44 -4.86
C VAL A 144 21.02 -5.96 -6.10
N GLY A 145 21.03 -5.19 -7.18
CA GLY A 145 21.86 -5.47 -8.36
C GLY A 145 23.33 -5.19 -8.05
N GLN A 146 24.24 -6.09 -8.44
CA GLN A 146 25.68 -5.85 -8.30
C GLN A 146 26.18 -5.01 -9.47
N HIS A 147 26.82 -3.87 -9.21
CA HIS A 147 27.50 -3.09 -10.24
C HIS A 147 28.91 -3.65 -10.50
N GLY A 148 29.30 -3.73 -11.78
CA GLY A 148 30.54 -4.35 -12.25
C GLY A 148 31.80 -3.55 -11.93
N THR A 149 32.88 -4.27 -11.61
CA THR A 149 34.16 -3.79 -11.10
C THR A 149 35.01 -3.04 -12.14
N GLY A 150 35.24 -1.74 -11.94
CA GLY A 150 36.26 -0.99 -12.68
C GLY A 150 36.52 0.40 -12.09
N ALA A 151 37.71 0.60 -11.51
CA ALA A 151 38.42 1.85 -11.11
C ALA A 151 37.70 2.97 -10.31
N LEU A 152 36.37 3.00 -10.25
CA LEU A 152 35.50 3.77 -9.35
C LEU A 152 35.18 2.96 -8.07
N SER A 153 35.92 1.87 -7.82
CA SER A 153 35.56 0.80 -6.88
C SER A 153 35.41 1.27 -5.44
N LEU A 154 36.27 2.14 -4.90
CA LEU A 154 36.23 2.43 -3.46
C LEU A 154 34.95 3.18 -3.02
N ASP A 155 34.47 4.12 -3.86
CA ASP A 155 33.29 4.93 -3.56
C ASP A 155 31.99 4.18 -3.89
N LEU A 156 32.01 3.36 -4.95
CA LEU A 156 30.91 2.48 -5.29
C LEU A 156 30.75 1.32 -4.29
N ASP A 157 31.85 0.75 -3.79
CA ASP A 157 31.81 -0.30 -2.77
C ASP A 157 31.24 0.25 -1.45
N HIS A 158 31.50 1.51 -1.13
CA HIS A 158 30.91 2.21 0.02
C HIS A 158 29.40 2.41 -0.16
N LEU A 159 28.97 2.91 -1.33
CA LEU A 159 27.56 3.07 -1.67
C LEU A 159 26.82 1.72 -1.73
N ASP A 160 27.45 0.68 -2.27
CA ASP A 160 26.90 -0.67 -2.36
C ASP A 160 26.80 -1.34 -0.98
N ARG A 161 27.73 -1.04 -0.06
CA ARG A 161 27.62 -1.48 1.34
C ARG A 161 26.47 -0.79 2.06
N GLY A 162 26.34 0.53 1.94
CA GLY A 162 25.22 1.28 2.53
C GLY A 162 23.86 0.85 1.95
N THR A 163 23.79 0.66 0.63
CA THR A 163 22.57 0.18 -0.05
C THR A 163 22.18 -1.22 0.40
N ARG A 164 23.15 -2.16 0.48
CA ARG A 164 22.88 -3.51 1.00
C ARG A 164 22.44 -3.49 2.47
N ALA A 165 23.07 -2.65 3.29
CA ALA A 165 22.71 -2.53 4.69
C ALA A 165 21.31 -1.92 4.88
N HIS A 166 20.94 -0.93 4.07
CA HIS A 166 19.59 -0.36 4.02
C HIS A 166 18.55 -1.42 3.64
N GLU A 167 18.76 -2.15 2.54
CA GLU A 167 17.84 -3.21 2.09
C GLU A 167 17.76 -4.38 3.09
N ALA A 168 18.88 -4.74 3.73
CA ALA A 168 18.89 -5.73 4.80
C ALA A 168 18.10 -5.25 6.04
N THR A 169 18.16 -3.96 6.36
CA THR A 169 17.39 -3.37 7.45
C THR A 169 15.89 -3.36 7.14
N ILE A 170 15.50 -3.03 5.90
CA ILE A 170 14.11 -3.16 5.44
C ILE A 170 13.64 -4.60 5.54
N ALA A 171 14.44 -5.56 5.06
CA ALA A 171 14.10 -6.98 5.13
C ALA A 171 13.91 -7.46 6.58
N ALA A 172 14.78 -7.03 7.49
CA ALA A 172 14.68 -7.36 8.91
C ALA A 172 13.44 -6.72 9.56
N LEU A 173 13.08 -5.48 9.18
CA LEU A 173 11.86 -4.82 9.64
C LEU A 173 10.61 -5.56 9.15
N ILE A 174 10.58 -5.99 7.88
CA ILE A 174 9.50 -6.80 7.32
C ILE A 174 9.34 -8.11 8.10
N GLU A 175 10.44 -8.82 8.38
CA GLU A 175 10.41 -10.06 9.17
C GLU A 175 9.91 -9.83 10.59
N HIS A 176 10.36 -8.76 11.24
CA HIS A 176 9.98 -8.40 12.59
C HIS A 176 8.47 -8.13 12.71
N LEU A 177 7.92 -7.31 11.81
CA LEU A 177 6.49 -6.98 11.80
C LEU A 177 5.63 -8.16 11.36
N ALA A 178 6.11 -9.00 10.43
CA ALA A 178 5.43 -10.23 10.04
C ALA A 178 5.26 -11.21 11.21
N TYR A 179 6.26 -11.33 12.12
CA TYR A 179 6.14 -12.16 13.33
C TYR A 179 5.00 -11.70 14.24
N GLN A 180 4.67 -10.41 14.20
CA GLN A 180 3.57 -9.79 14.93
C GLN A 180 2.26 -9.73 14.11
N GLN A 181 2.21 -10.40 12.96
CA GLN A 181 1.08 -10.41 12.02
C GLN A 181 0.72 -9.01 11.48
N VAL A 182 1.70 -8.12 11.38
CA VAL A 182 1.55 -6.78 10.79
C VAL A 182 2.13 -6.80 9.37
N GLU A 183 1.30 -6.43 8.39
CA GLU A 183 1.72 -6.29 6.99
C GLU A 183 2.44 -4.96 6.77
N VAL A 184 3.66 -5.04 6.24
CA VAL A 184 4.44 -3.85 5.84
C VAL A 184 4.12 -3.48 4.40
N ARG A 185 3.85 -2.21 4.17
CA ARG A 185 3.40 -1.63 2.90
C ARG A 185 4.35 -0.51 2.47
N GLY A 186 4.39 -0.24 1.17
CA GLY A 186 5.06 0.94 0.63
C GLY A 186 4.20 2.20 0.78
N HIS A 187 4.66 3.31 0.21
CA HIS A 187 3.85 4.52 0.07
C HIS A 187 2.79 4.38 -1.03
N ALA A 188 1.64 5.03 -0.84
CA ALA A 188 0.66 5.21 -1.91
C ALA A 188 1.18 6.19 -2.97
N ARG A 189 0.58 6.17 -4.17
CA ARG A 189 0.96 7.03 -5.31
C ARG A 189 1.07 8.51 -4.96
N ASN A 190 0.07 9.02 -4.24
CA ASN A 190 -0.05 10.44 -3.87
C ASN A 190 0.42 10.73 -2.44
N ALA A 191 1.09 9.77 -1.80
CA ALA A 191 1.67 9.93 -0.48
C ALA A 191 3.17 10.27 -0.57
N PRO A 192 3.77 10.86 0.49
CA PRO A 192 5.21 11.05 0.57
C PRO A 192 5.96 9.73 0.41
N ARG A 193 7.16 9.77 -0.18
CA ARG A 193 7.96 8.59 -0.52
C ARG A 193 8.76 8.05 0.68
N PHE A 194 8.07 7.64 1.72
CA PHE A 194 8.68 6.91 2.84
C PHE A 194 9.08 5.48 2.44
N ASP A 195 10.03 4.89 3.16
CA ASP A 195 10.59 3.57 2.83
C ASP A 195 9.64 2.42 3.19
N ALA A 196 8.95 2.52 4.33
CA ALA A 196 8.00 1.52 4.80
C ALA A 196 6.86 2.16 5.61
N GLY A 197 5.69 1.54 5.61
CA GLY A 197 4.58 1.95 6.46
C GLY A 197 3.67 0.78 6.81
N TRP A 198 2.95 0.90 7.91
CA TRP A 198 2.01 -0.12 8.38
C TRP A 198 0.91 0.51 9.21
N SER A 199 -0.17 -0.25 9.40
CA SER A 199 -1.27 0.15 10.28
C SER A 199 -1.30 -0.76 11.51
N ARG A 200 -1.52 -0.19 12.69
CA ARG A 200 -1.82 -0.94 13.92
C ARG A 200 -3.02 -0.27 14.60
N GLY A 201 -4.18 -0.91 14.53
CA GLY A 201 -5.44 -0.28 14.91
C GLY A 201 -5.73 0.93 14.01
N ASP A 202 -5.99 2.08 14.62
CA ASP A 202 -6.27 3.34 13.92
C ASP A 202 -5.01 4.17 13.65
N ASP A 203 -3.86 3.76 14.21
CA ASP A 203 -2.58 4.45 14.03
C ASP A 203 -1.90 3.98 12.74
N ILE A 204 -1.38 4.94 11.96
CA ILE A 204 -0.60 4.70 10.75
C ILE A 204 0.86 5.05 11.01
N PHE A 205 1.73 4.05 10.93
CA PHE A 205 3.16 4.21 11.09
C PHE A 205 3.79 4.44 9.72
N ILE A 206 4.63 5.46 9.62
CA ILE A 206 5.46 5.74 8.44
C ILE A 206 6.91 5.74 8.86
N ALA A 207 7.75 5.02 8.13
CA ALA A 207 9.14 4.80 8.48
C ALA A 207 10.08 5.27 7.39
N GLU A 208 11.10 6.02 7.81
CA GLU A 208 12.34 6.19 7.05
C GLU A 208 13.39 5.23 7.63
N VAL A 209 14.03 4.47 6.75
CA VAL A 209 15.04 3.47 7.10
C VAL A 209 16.42 4.00 6.75
N LYS A 210 17.31 4.15 7.74
CA LYS A 210 18.68 4.63 7.52
C LYS A 210 19.71 3.57 7.84
N SER A 211 20.61 3.33 6.88
CA SER A 211 21.86 2.64 7.14
C SER A 211 22.86 3.62 7.77
N LEU A 212 23.54 3.15 8.82
CA LEU A 212 24.61 3.88 9.48
C LEU A 212 26.00 3.36 9.04
N THR A 213 26.03 2.33 8.19
CA THR A 213 27.25 1.77 7.63
C THR A 213 27.70 2.56 6.40
N GLY A 214 28.96 2.99 6.38
CA GLY A 214 29.56 3.67 5.22
C GLY A 214 29.23 5.16 5.10
N ALA A 215 28.50 5.75 6.05
CA ALA A 215 28.17 7.17 6.07
C ALA A 215 28.39 7.80 7.45
N SER A 216 28.39 9.14 7.51
CA SER A 216 28.34 9.86 8.79
C SER A 216 27.02 9.57 9.50
N GLU A 217 27.09 8.89 10.65
CA GLU A 217 25.93 8.55 11.49
C GLU A 217 25.06 9.78 11.76
N ASP A 218 25.70 10.88 12.17
CA ASP A 218 25.02 12.14 12.44
C ASP A 218 24.27 12.70 11.25
N GLN A 219 24.89 12.66 10.07
CA GLN A 219 24.26 13.15 8.85
C GLN A 219 23.04 12.31 8.47
N GLN A 220 23.17 10.98 8.52
CA GLN A 220 22.07 10.07 8.19
C GLN A 220 20.89 10.23 9.14
N ILE A 221 21.15 10.36 10.44
CA ILE A 221 20.09 10.56 11.42
C ILE A 221 19.42 11.92 11.25
N ARG A 222 20.17 13.01 11.01
CA ARG A 222 19.58 14.34 10.74
C ARG A 222 18.70 14.32 9.49
N LEU A 223 19.18 13.70 8.41
CA LEU A 223 18.40 13.54 7.19
C LEU A 223 17.13 12.73 7.45
N GLY A 224 17.24 11.60 8.15
CA GLY A 224 16.11 10.76 8.49
C GLY A 224 15.06 11.50 9.33
N ILE A 225 15.48 12.26 10.34
CA ILE A 225 14.59 13.12 11.15
C ILE A 225 13.88 14.15 10.26
N GLY A 226 14.63 14.86 9.42
CA GLY A 226 14.05 15.86 8.52
C GLY A 226 12.99 15.27 7.59
N GLN A 227 13.27 14.10 7.01
CA GLN A 227 12.36 13.39 6.12
C GLN A 227 11.08 12.94 6.83
N VAL A 228 11.17 12.26 7.98
CA VAL A 228 9.96 11.78 8.67
C VAL A 228 9.08 12.92 9.17
N LEU A 229 9.68 14.05 9.57
CA LEU A 229 8.93 15.25 9.97
C LEU A 229 8.22 15.88 8.76
N ASP A 230 8.91 15.99 7.62
CA ASP A 230 8.33 16.49 6.37
C ASP A 230 7.16 15.61 5.90
N TYR A 231 7.35 14.29 5.85
CA TYR A 231 6.29 13.37 5.46
C TYR A 231 5.07 13.47 6.38
N THR A 232 5.31 13.52 7.69
CA THR A 232 4.24 13.64 8.69
C THR A 232 3.47 14.94 8.50
N HIS A 233 4.17 16.05 8.28
CA HIS A 233 3.55 17.35 8.02
C HIS A 233 2.69 17.34 6.76
N GLN A 234 3.21 16.80 5.64
CA GLN A 234 2.46 16.69 4.38
C GLN A 234 1.18 15.85 4.54
N LEU A 235 1.24 14.75 5.28
CA LEU A 235 0.09 13.89 5.52
C LEU A 235 -0.96 14.54 6.44
N GLN A 236 -0.52 15.30 7.45
CA GLN A 236 -1.41 16.04 8.35
C GLN A 236 -2.14 17.20 7.66
N LEU A 237 -1.49 17.88 6.71
CA LEU A 237 -2.14 18.96 5.93
C LEU A 237 -3.34 18.46 5.11
N GLY A 238 -3.29 17.21 4.67
CA GLY A 238 -4.36 16.61 3.87
C GLY A 238 -5.45 15.92 4.68
N ARG A 239 -5.23 15.61 5.97
CA ARG A 239 -6.11 14.72 6.75
C ARG A 239 -6.04 15.02 8.25
N THR A 240 -7.19 15.33 8.85
CA THR A 240 -7.28 15.70 10.29
C THR A 240 -7.55 14.52 11.22
N ASP A 241 -8.08 13.41 10.69
CA ASP A 241 -8.69 12.37 11.53
C ASP A 241 -7.82 11.11 11.66
N ILE A 242 -6.63 11.11 11.05
CA ILE A 242 -5.72 9.97 11.05
C ILE A 242 -4.50 10.30 11.90
N ARG A 243 -4.20 9.44 12.88
CA ARG A 243 -2.98 9.55 13.66
C ARG A 243 -1.82 8.92 12.91
N VAL A 244 -0.88 9.77 12.48
CA VAL A 244 0.36 9.37 11.83
C VAL A 244 1.48 9.32 12.87
N CYS A 245 2.14 8.17 12.97
CA CYS A 245 3.25 7.88 13.87
C CYS A 245 4.56 7.84 13.05
N PRO A 246 5.41 8.88 13.08
CA PRO A 246 6.69 8.85 12.41
C PRO A 246 7.67 7.89 13.09
N VAL A 247 8.36 7.09 12.29
CA VAL A 247 9.35 6.12 12.75
C VAL A 247 10.67 6.38 12.03
N LEU A 248 11.75 6.46 12.80
CA LEU A 248 13.10 6.43 12.26
C LEU A 248 13.72 5.06 12.60
N ALA A 249 13.84 4.20 11.60
CA ALA A 249 14.38 2.86 11.76
C ALA A 249 15.84 2.80 11.31
N LEU A 250 16.74 2.46 12.22
CA LEU A 250 18.18 2.43 11.96
C LEU A 250 18.70 0.99 11.81
N GLU A 251 19.71 0.80 10.99
CA GLU A 251 20.42 -0.48 10.85
C GLU A 251 20.98 -0.99 12.20
N LYS A 252 21.44 -0.06 13.05
CA LYS A 252 22.03 -0.37 14.35
C LYS A 252 21.75 0.77 15.33
N ARG A 253 21.96 0.49 16.63
CA ARG A 253 21.83 1.49 17.69
C ARG A 253 22.75 2.68 17.42
N PRO A 254 22.25 3.94 17.51
CA PRO A 254 23.10 5.11 17.37
C PRO A 254 24.09 5.19 18.53
N THR A 255 25.28 5.70 18.24
CA THR A 255 26.39 5.82 19.19
C THR A 255 26.10 6.88 20.24
N GLU A 256 25.53 8.01 19.82
CA GLU A 256 25.25 9.13 20.71
C GLU A 256 23.82 9.07 21.29
N PRO A 257 23.65 9.04 22.63
CA PRO A 257 22.33 8.94 23.26
C PRO A 257 21.40 10.12 22.97
N ARG A 258 21.94 11.28 22.59
CA ARG A 258 21.13 12.48 22.29
C ARG A 258 20.10 12.25 21.19
N TRP A 259 20.34 11.29 20.30
CA TRP A 259 19.40 10.95 19.23
C TRP A 259 18.09 10.39 19.77
N THR A 260 18.14 9.60 20.85
CA THR A 260 16.93 9.12 21.53
C THR A 260 16.13 10.28 22.12
N SER A 261 16.76 11.18 22.87
CA SER A 261 16.06 12.32 23.47
C SER A 261 15.50 13.29 22.42
N LEU A 262 16.23 13.51 21.31
CA LEU A 262 15.77 14.39 20.23
C LEU A 262 14.55 13.81 19.51
N THR A 263 14.57 12.52 19.18
CA THR A 263 13.45 11.87 18.48
C THR A 263 12.21 11.79 19.37
N GLU A 264 12.38 11.44 20.64
CA GLU A 264 11.30 11.45 21.64
C GLU A 264 10.64 12.83 21.78
N ALA A 265 11.45 13.90 21.89
CA ALA A 265 10.94 15.27 22.01
C ALA A 265 10.13 15.74 20.78
N ASN A 266 10.30 15.09 19.63
CA ASN A 266 9.59 15.39 18.39
C ASN A 266 8.52 14.33 18.05
N GLY A 267 8.20 13.41 18.96
CA GLY A 267 7.20 12.37 18.74
C GLY A 267 7.59 11.33 17.68
N ILE A 268 8.88 11.19 17.39
CA ILE A 268 9.43 10.20 16.46
C ILE A 268 9.77 8.92 17.23
N LEU A 269 9.21 7.80 16.81
CA LEU A 269 9.62 6.48 17.30
C LEU A 269 11.00 6.14 16.71
N LEU A 270 12.04 6.24 17.52
CA LEU A 270 13.39 5.79 17.13
C LEU A 270 13.55 4.31 17.45
N THR A 271 13.94 3.54 16.44
CA THR A 271 14.11 2.09 16.57
C THR A 271 15.30 1.60 15.76
N TRP A 272 15.77 0.37 16.01
CA TRP A 272 16.89 -0.19 15.27
C TRP A 272 16.92 -1.71 15.21
N ALA A 273 17.59 -2.24 14.19
CA ALA A 273 17.78 -3.67 14.01
C ALA A 273 18.67 -4.28 15.12
N PRO A 274 18.52 -5.59 15.40
CA PRO A 274 17.48 -6.49 14.87
C PRO A 274 16.17 -6.44 15.67
N VAL A 275 16.10 -5.64 16.74
CA VAL A 275 15.03 -5.72 17.75
C VAL A 275 13.80 -4.90 17.37
N PHE A 276 13.99 -3.78 16.69
CA PHE A 276 12.93 -2.85 16.29
C PHE A 276 11.91 -2.53 17.40
N ALA A 277 12.41 -2.23 18.60
CA ALA A 277 11.57 -1.95 19.77
C ALA A 277 10.54 -0.84 19.49
N GLY A 278 9.30 -1.07 19.94
CA GLY A 278 8.17 -0.15 19.80
C GLY A 278 7.39 -0.25 18.49
N CYS A 279 7.88 -0.99 17.50
CA CYS A 279 7.17 -1.25 16.25
C CYS A 279 6.08 -2.32 16.36
#